data_AF-A0A2W7C986-F1
#
_entry.id   AF-A0A2W7C986-F1
#
_cell.length_a   1.000
_cell.length_b   1.000
_cell.length_c   1.000
_cell.angle_alpha   90.00
_cell.angle_beta   90.00
_cell.angle_gamma   90.00
#
_symmetry.space_group_name_H-M   'P 1'
#
loop_
_entity.id
_entity.type
_entity.pdbx_description
1 polymer ?
#
loop_
_entity_poly.entity_id
_entity_poly.type
_entity_poly.pdbx_seq_one_letter_code
_entity_poly.pdbx_strand_id
1 'polypeptide(L)' 'MEQIDLQPDEAVRLAAEFIVRGRNQVGQALVPEIRTRFGVTTLQAVDAIRLAQKLRSGGADVAA' A
#
# COMPACT_ATOMS: atom_id res chain seq x y z
N MET A 1 3.09 -21.91 1.13
CA MET A 1 2.85 -20.46 0.97
C MET A 1 1.34 -20.31 0.93
N GLU A 2 0.73 -19.86 2.02
CA GLU A 2 -0.71 -19.58 2.01
C GLU A 2 -0.94 -18.33 1.16
N GLN A 3 -1.59 -18.51 0.01
CA GLN A 3 -2.16 -17.41 -0.74
C GLN A 3 -3.40 -16.98 0.06
N ILE A 4 -3.23 -15.94 0.88
CA ILE A 4 -4.35 -15.30 1.55
C ILE A 4 -5.08 -14.55 0.44
N ASP A 5 -6.25 -15.05 0.02
CA ASP A 5 -7.14 -14.34 -0.90
C ASP A 5 -7.67 -13.10 -0.19
N LEU A 6 -6.83 -12.06 -0.14
CA LEU A 6 -7.28 -10.75 0.30
C LEU A 6 -8.26 -10.21 -0.71
N GLN A 7 -9.35 -9.64 -0.20
CA GLN A 7 -10.18 -8.80 -1.04
C GLN A 7 -9.32 -7.67 -1.63
N PRO A 8 -9.54 -7.30 -2.90
CA PRO A 8 -8.81 -6.24 -3.58
C PRO A 8 -8.55 -4.99 -2.72
N ASP A 9 -9.56 -4.58 -1.97
CA ASP A 9 -9.53 -3.37 -1.15
C ASP A 9 -8.67 -3.54 0.11
N GLU A 10 -8.68 -4.73 0.70
CA GLU A 10 -7.87 -5.05 1.87
C GLU A 10 -6.37 -5.13 1.49
N ALA A 11 -6.05 -5.68 0.32
CA ALA A 11 -4.67 -5.77 -0.17
C ALA A 11 -4.07 -4.38 -0.43
N VAL A 12 -4.88 -3.46 -0.98
CA VAL A 12 -4.51 -2.05 -1.16
C VAL A 12 -4.27 -1.36 0.17
N ARG A 13 -5.12 -1.61 1.17
CA ARG A 13 -4.97 -1.01 2.52
C ARG A 13 -3.70 -1.51 3.22
N LEU A 14 -3.46 -2.82 3.24
CA LEU A 14 -2.25 -3.39 3.84
C LEU A 14 -0.98 -2.90 3.14
N ALA A 15 -1.01 -2.80 1.81
CA ALA A 15 0.10 -2.22 1.05
C ALA A 15 0.34 -0.75 1.43
N ALA A 16 -0.71 0.05 1.61
CA ALA A 16 -0.58 1.43 2.05
C ALA A 16 0.03 1.54 3.46
N GLU A 17 -0.46 0.76 4.42
CA GLU A 17 0.09 0.71 5.78
C GLU A 17 1.57 0.30 5.78
N PHE A 18 1.94 -0.69 4.96
CA PHE A 18 3.33 -1.11 4.79
C PHE A 18 4.23 0.03 4.30
N ILE A 19 3.76 0.87 3.38
CA ILE A 19 4.51 2.03 2.90
C ILE A 19 4.69 3.08 4.01
N VAL A 20 3.66 3.30 4.83
CA VAL A 20 3.66 4.29 5.92
C VAL A 20 4.60 3.89 7.06
N ARG A 21 4.60 2.61 7.46
CA ARG A 21 5.41 2.09 8.58
C ARG A 21 6.93 2.16 8.36
N GLY A 22 7.37 2.58 7.18
CA GLY A 22 8.77 2.77 6.86
C GLY A 22 9.34 1.54 6.16
N ARG A 23 10.10 1.81 5.09
CA ARG A 23 10.76 0.81 4.26
C ARG A 23 12.24 0.87 4.59
N ASN A 24 12.83 -0.25 4.99
CA ASN A 24 14.26 -0.30 5.34
C ASN A 24 15.19 -0.22 4.13
N GLN A 25 14.68 -0.37 2.90
CA GLN A 25 15.49 -0.43 1.69
C GLN A 25 15.29 0.80 0.81
N VAL A 26 16.28 1.69 0.83
CA VAL A 26 16.42 2.79 -0.14
C VAL A 26 16.88 2.18 -1.47
N GLY A 27 16.24 2.58 -2.58
CA GLY A 27 16.67 2.19 -3.95
C GLY A 27 15.83 1.12 -4.65
N GLN A 28 14.84 0.50 -3.99
CA GLN A 28 13.89 -0.39 -4.68
C GLN A 28 12.68 0.38 -5.23
N ALA A 29 12.26 0.00 -6.44
CA ALA A 29 11.05 0.53 -7.05
C ALA A 29 9.80 0.06 -6.28
N LEU A 30 9.02 1.03 -5.82
CA LEU A 30 7.85 0.85 -4.94
C LEU A 30 6.76 -0.04 -5.57
N VAL A 31 6.43 0.19 -6.84
CA VAL A 31 5.33 -0.51 -7.53
C VAL A 31 5.63 -2.00 -7.74
N PRO A 32 6.78 -2.43 -8.31
CA PRO A 32 7.12 -3.84 -8.43
C PRO A 32 7.10 -4.58 -7.09
N GLU A 33 7.62 -3.95 -6.02
CA GLU A 33 7.67 -4.55 -4.69
C GLU A 33 6.27 -4.79 -4.13
N ILE A 34 5.36 -3.82 -4.24
CA ILE A 34 3.97 -3.95 -3.79
C ILE A 34 3.26 -5.07 -4.56
N ARG A 35 3.45 -5.13 -5.88
CA ARG A 35 2.82 -6.17 -6.73
C ARG A 35 3.29 -7.57 -6.33
N THR A 36 4.59 -7.76 -6.14
CA THR A 36 5.16 -9.05 -5.73
C THR A 36 4.73 -9.44 -4.33
N ARG A 37 4.65 -8.48 -3.41
CA ARG A 37 4.38 -8.76 -1.98
C ARG A 37 2.90 -8.99 -1.67
N PHE A 38 1.99 -8.28 -2.34
CA PHE A 38 0.56 -8.29 -2.03
C PHE A 38 -0.30 -8.90 -3.14
N GLY A 39 0.30 -9.37 -4.24
CA GLY A 39 -0.45 -10.01 -5.34
C GLY A 39 -1.38 -9.07 -6.11
N VAL A 40 -1.16 -7.75 -6.01
CA VAL A 40 -2.02 -6.73 -6.60
C VAL A 40 -1.61 -6.33 -8.01
N THR A 41 -2.54 -5.74 -8.76
CA THR A 41 -2.28 -5.11 -10.04
C THR A 41 -1.48 -3.81 -9.89
N THR A 42 -0.93 -3.32 -11.00
CA THR A 42 -0.23 -2.02 -11.04
C THR A 42 -1.13 -0.86 -10.60
N LEU A 43 -2.41 -0.86 -10.98
CA LEU A 43 -3.36 0.19 -10.61
C LEU A 43 -3.60 0.20 -9.09
N GLN A 44 -3.85 -0.98 -8.52
CA GLN A 44 -4.00 -1.14 -7.07
C GLN A 44 -2.74 -0.74 -6.28
N ALA A 45 -1.55 -1.03 -6.82
CA ALA A 45 -0.31 -0.57 -6.22
C ALA A 45 -0.20 0.97 -6.23
N VAL A 46 -0.62 1.63 -7.31
CA VAL A 46 -0.70 3.11 -7.38
C VAL A 46 -1.70 3.65 -6.36
N ASP A 47 -2.85 3.00 -6.20
CA ASP A 47 -3.85 3.40 -5.22
C ASP A 47 -3.35 3.23 -3.78
N ALA A 48 -2.61 2.16 -3.48
CA ALA A 48 -1.94 1.97 -2.20
C ALA A 48 -0.93 3.08 -1.90
N ILE A 49 -0.17 3.52 -2.92
CA ILE A 49 0.78 4.64 -2.79
C ILE A 49 0.03 5.94 -2.47
N ARG A 50 -1.06 6.23 -3.19
CA ARG A 50 -1.90 7.42 -2.93
C ARG A 50 -2.48 7.39 -1.53
N LEU A 51 -2.99 6.24 -1.10
CA LEU A 51 -3.52 6.04 0.26
C LEU A 51 -2.42 6.24 1.31
N ALA A 52 -1.22 5.69 1.09
CA ALA A 52 -0.10 5.89 2.00
C ALA A 52 0.35 7.36 2.10
N GLN A 53 0.26 8.14 1.02
CA GLN A 53 0.51 9.58 1.08
C GLN A 53 -0.54 10.30 1.93
N LYS A 54 -1.83 9.98 1.75
CA LYS A 54 -2.92 10.54 2.58
C LYS A 54 -2.73 10.23 4.06
N LEU A 55 -2.33 8.99 4.39
CA LEU A 55 -2.03 8.55 5.75
C LEU A 55 -0.82 9.30 6.34
N ARG A 56 0.24 9.51 5.56
CA ARG A 56 1.44 10.25 6.00
C ARG A 56 1.21 11.74 6.18
N SER A 57 0.38 12.37 5.34
CA SER A 57 -0.02 13.76 5.50
C SER A 57 -0.99 13.97 6.68
N GLY A 58 -1.22 12.92 7.49
CA GLY A 58 -2.01 13.01 8.71
C GLY A 58 -3.51 13.05 8.48
N GLY A 59 -4.01 12.56 7.33
CA GLY A 59 -5.44 12.35 7.06
C GLY A 59 -6.36 13.27 7.85
N ALA A 60 -6.20 14.59 7.69
CA ALA A 60 -7.07 15.57 8.30
C ALA A 60 -8.40 15.52 7.56
N ASP A 61 -9.19 14.54 7.95
CA ASP A 61 -10.64 14.51 7.92
C ASP A 61 -10.97 14.05 9.35
N VAL A 62 -11.38 14.84 10.35
CA VAL A 62 -12.07 16.14 10.42
C VAL A 62 -13.13 16.39 9.34
N ALA A 63 -13.86 15.34 8.99
CA ALA A 63 -15.31 15.41 8.82
C ALA A 63 -15.87 14.60 10.00
N ALA A 64 -16.35 15.25 11.07
CA ALA A 64 -17.70 15.83 11.19
C ALA A 64 -18.78 14.76 11.03
#